data_AF-A0A9W9TWB8-F1
#
_entry.id   AF-A0A9W9TWB8-F1
#
_cell.length_a   1.000
_cell.length_b   1.000
_cell.length_c   1.000
_cell.angle_alpha   90.00
_cell.angle_beta   90.00
_cell.angle_gamma   90.00
#
_symmetry.space_group_name_H-M   'P 1'
#
loop_
_entity.id
_entity.type
_entity.pdbx_description
1 polymer ?
#
loop_
_entity_poly.entity_id
_entity_poly.type
_entity_poly.pdbx_seq_one_letter_code
_entity_poly.pdbx_strand_id
1 'polypeptide(L)'
;MVKPLTFKGDKPKKRKNRDADGEKIPKARKTAAPEDEENDNPEDQSWVSADAPSDLAGPVVLVLPSDTPTCIASDANGVVFASELENLIENDPGTAEPHDVRQVWVVTQIAGTDSVSFKGHHGKYLSCDKYGLLSATASAVSHLESFVVVPSPEVQGTFSLQTHGGDSGLFLCVKESTKAAAGVEIRGDATDISFDTTLRLRMQARFKPRVRKTKETKAYEKISKKELEEMAGRKLDDDDVKKLRRARKDGNFHEVMLDVKVKGKHDKFA
;
A
#
# COMPACT_ATOMS: atom_id res chain seq x y z
N MET A 1 -31.34 -22.03 -29.80
CA MET A 1 -30.17 -21.15 -29.81
C MET A 1 -30.50 -19.94 -30.69
N VAL A 2 -30.95 -18.85 -30.06
CA VAL A 2 -31.48 -17.65 -30.74
C VAL A 2 -30.33 -16.74 -31.17
N LYS A 3 -30.35 -16.31 -32.44
CA LYS A 3 -29.40 -15.33 -32.98
C LYS A 3 -29.71 -13.94 -32.41
N PRO A 4 -28.71 -13.16 -31.96
CA PRO A 4 -28.94 -11.81 -31.42
C PRO A 4 -29.43 -10.84 -32.51
N LEU A 5 -30.45 -10.07 -32.15
CA LEU A 5 -31.12 -9.07 -32.98
C LEU A 5 -30.21 -7.84 -33.15
N THR A 6 -29.79 -7.56 -34.39
CA THR A 6 -28.96 -6.38 -34.74
C THR A 6 -29.88 -5.25 -35.21
N PHE A 7 -29.74 -4.06 -34.62
CA PHE A 7 -30.56 -2.90 -34.98
C PHE A 7 -30.01 -2.17 -36.21
N LYS A 8 -30.90 -1.69 -37.08
CA LYS A 8 -30.55 -0.86 -38.25
C LYS A 8 -29.90 0.44 -37.77
N GLY A 9 -28.58 0.53 -37.90
CA GLY A 9 -27.79 1.71 -37.52
C GLY A 9 -26.33 1.39 -37.19
N ASP A 10 -26.02 0.16 -36.81
CA ASP A 10 -24.65 -0.24 -36.46
C ASP A 10 -23.78 -0.46 -37.71
N LYS A 11 -22.80 0.43 -37.91
CA LYS A 11 -21.73 0.26 -38.89
C LYS A 11 -20.68 -0.72 -38.36
N PRO A 12 -20.29 -1.77 -39.11
CA PRO A 12 -19.24 -2.69 -38.68
C PRO A 12 -17.87 -1.98 -38.67
N LYS A 13 -17.19 -1.93 -37.52
CA LYS A 13 -15.79 -1.49 -37.44
C LYS A 13 -14.89 -2.56 -38.09
N LYS A 14 -14.35 -2.23 -39.26
CA LYS A 14 -13.33 -3.00 -39.99
C LYS A 14 -12.08 -3.23 -39.11
N ARG A 15 -11.71 -4.50 -38.95
CA ARG A 15 -10.33 -4.91 -38.61
C ARG A 15 -9.38 -4.41 -39.70
N LYS A 16 -8.24 -3.81 -39.31
CA LYS A 16 -7.11 -3.54 -40.21
C LYS A 16 -5.86 -4.13 -39.58
N ASN A 17 -5.17 -5.00 -40.32
CA ASN A 17 -3.94 -5.67 -39.93
C ASN A 17 -2.84 -5.25 -40.92
N ARG A 18 -1.70 -4.76 -40.38
CA ARG A 18 -0.29 -4.76 -40.86
C ARG A 18 0.04 -4.25 -42.28
N ASP A 19 1.22 -3.72 -42.65
CA ASP A 19 2.52 -3.35 -42.05
C ASP A 19 3.23 -2.42 -43.08
N ALA A 20 4.27 -1.67 -42.66
CA ALA A 20 5.52 -1.34 -43.39
C ALA A 20 6.01 0.12 -43.21
N ASP A 21 7.12 0.22 -42.47
CA ASP A 21 8.32 1.06 -42.64
C ASP A 21 8.27 2.60 -42.52
N GLY A 22 9.27 3.16 -41.83
CA GLY A 22 9.57 4.60 -41.84
C GLY A 22 9.70 5.33 -40.48
N GLU A 23 10.92 5.30 -39.95
CA GLU A 23 11.57 6.39 -39.19
C GLU A 23 11.31 6.63 -37.68
N LYS A 24 12.44 6.88 -37.02
CA LYS A 24 12.68 6.95 -35.57
C LYS A 24 12.33 8.33 -34.99
N ILE A 25 11.48 8.36 -33.95
CA ILE A 25 11.47 9.46 -32.96
C ILE A 25 11.22 8.85 -31.56
N PRO A 26 12.07 9.12 -30.55
CA PRO A 26 11.97 8.48 -29.24
C PRO A 26 10.90 9.19 -28.40
N LYS A 27 9.88 8.45 -27.93
CA LYS A 27 8.91 8.94 -26.96
C LYS A 27 8.94 8.10 -25.68
N ALA A 28 9.42 8.77 -24.63
CA ALA A 28 9.03 8.66 -23.23
C ALA A 28 8.90 7.24 -22.67
N ARG A 29 9.98 6.84 -21.96
CA ARG A 29 10.01 5.80 -20.94
C ARG A 29 8.86 6.01 -19.96
N LYS A 30 7.75 5.29 -20.16
CA LYS A 30 6.78 5.02 -19.09
C LYS A 30 7.56 4.25 -18.02
N THR A 31 7.85 4.91 -16.91
CA THR A 31 8.16 4.24 -15.65
C THR A 31 6.90 3.49 -15.23
N ALA A 32 6.75 2.26 -15.73
CA ALA A 32 5.95 1.27 -15.03
C ALA A 32 6.63 1.10 -13.67
N ALA A 33 5.90 1.42 -12.60
CA ALA A 33 6.26 0.93 -11.28
C ALA A 33 6.43 -0.60 -11.40
N PRO A 34 7.45 -1.20 -10.76
CA PRO A 34 7.55 -2.65 -10.75
C PRO A 34 6.25 -3.18 -10.12
N GLU A 35 5.52 -3.98 -10.89
CA GLU A 35 4.55 -4.91 -10.34
C GLU A 35 5.40 -5.89 -9.53
N ASP A 36 5.49 -5.64 -8.22
CA ASP A 36 6.12 -6.55 -7.27
C ASP A 36 5.40 -7.89 -7.43
N GLU A 37 6.12 -8.91 -7.89
CA GLU A 37 5.62 -10.29 -7.95
C GLU A 37 4.97 -10.63 -6.61
N GLU A 38 3.68 -10.97 -6.64
CA GLU A 38 2.92 -11.38 -5.46
C GLU A 38 3.55 -12.66 -4.88
N ASN A 39 4.50 -12.46 -3.98
CA ASN A 39 4.97 -13.51 -3.11
C ASN A 39 3.86 -13.68 -2.05
N ASP A 40 3.00 -14.68 -2.27
CA ASP A 40 1.84 -15.03 -1.45
C ASP A 40 2.27 -15.65 -0.10
N ASN A 41 3.23 -15.02 0.58
CA ASN A 41 3.64 -15.42 1.92
C ASN A 41 2.53 -14.99 2.90
N PRO A 42 1.92 -15.89 3.69
CA PRO A 42 0.82 -15.55 4.59
C PRO A 42 1.20 -14.47 5.63
N GLU A 43 2.47 -14.38 6.01
CA GLU A 43 2.96 -13.32 6.90
C GLU A 43 2.83 -11.91 6.28
N ASP A 44 2.80 -11.81 4.95
CA ASP A 44 2.71 -10.55 4.20
C ASP A 44 1.29 -9.97 4.18
N GLN A 45 0.30 -10.81 4.51
CA GLN A 45 -1.11 -10.46 4.62
C GLN A 45 -1.51 -10.04 6.05
N SER A 46 -0.59 -10.15 7.01
CA SER A 46 -0.81 -9.73 8.40
C SER A 46 -0.91 -8.21 8.57
N TRP A 47 -1.58 -7.77 9.64
CA TRP A 47 -1.75 -6.36 9.98
C TRP A 47 -0.92 -5.95 11.20
N VAL A 48 -0.29 -4.78 11.13
CA VAL A 48 0.57 -4.23 12.18
C VAL A 48 0.25 -2.76 12.43
N SER A 49 0.55 -2.26 13.61
CA SER A 49 0.40 -0.83 13.92
C SER A 49 1.53 -0.04 13.26
N ALA A 50 1.20 1.15 12.75
CA ALA A 50 2.21 2.11 12.30
C ALA A 50 3.00 2.66 13.50
N ASP A 51 4.32 2.87 13.34
CA ASP A 51 5.15 3.41 14.44
C ASP A 51 5.30 4.93 14.29
N ALA A 52 5.43 5.40 13.04
CA ALA A 52 5.55 6.82 12.70
C ALA A 52 4.63 7.20 11.53
N PRO A 53 4.27 8.49 11.39
CA PRO A 53 3.53 8.98 10.22
C PRO A 53 4.19 8.63 8.88
N SER A 54 5.52 8.64 8.83
CA SER A 54 6.30 8.31 7.64
C SER A 54 6.23 6.83 7.24
N ASP A 55 5.73 5.94 8.10
CA ASP A 55 5.51 4.55 7.77
C ASP A 55 4.23 4.32 6.95
N LEU A 56 3.32 5.30 6.95
CA LEU A 56 1.99 5.15 6.36
C LEU A 56 2.05 5.19 4.83
N ALA A 57 2.04 4.00 4.24
CA ALA A 57 1.87 3.81 2.80
C ALA A 57 1.09 2.52 2.54
N GLY A 58 0.19 2.55 1.54
CA GLY A 58 -0.56 1.36 1.12
C GLY A 58 -1.83 1.12 1.95
N PRO A 59 -2.34 -0.12 2.02
CA PRO A 59 -3.56 -0.45 2.73
C PRO A 59 -3.48 -0.24 4.24
N VAL A 60 -4.46 0.48 4.78
CA VAL A 60 -4.62 0.80 6.19
C VAL A 60 -6.08 0.64 6.66
N VAL A 61 -6.25 0.45 7.97
CA VAL A 61 -7.53 0.52 8.68
C VAL A 61 -7.41 1.62 9.74
N LEU A 62 -8.40 2.51 9.78
CA LEU A 62 -8.49 3.61 10.73
C LEU A 62 -9.40 3.19 11.89
N VAL A 63 -8.81 2.65 12.96
CA VAL A 63 -9.53 2.12 14.12
C VAL A 63 -9.89 3.26 15.07
N LEU A 64 -11.17 3.39 15.37
CA LEU A 64 -11.75 4.47 16.15
C LEU A 64 -11.63 4.21 17.66
N PRO A 65 -11.47 5.27 18.49
CA PRO A 65 -11.51 5.19 19.95
C PRO A 65 -12.96 5.08 20.45
N SER A 66 -13.59 3.93 20.21
CA SER A 66 -14.97 3.63 20.60
C SER A 66 -15.05 2.48 21.61
N ASP A 67 -16.12 2.46 22.42
CA ASP A 67 -16.39 1.44 23.45
C ASP A 67 -16.43 0.03 22.85
N THR A 68 -17.19 -0.12 21.76
CA THR A 68 -17.10 -1.29 20.88
C THR A 68 -16.09 -0.97 19.79
N PRO A 69 -15.03 -1.78 19.57
CA PRO A 69 -14.02 -1.47 18.56
C PRO A 69 -14.65 -1.32 17.17
N THR A 70 -14.54 -0.11 16.61
CA THR A 70 -15.02 0.22 15.27
C THR A 70 -13.91 0.83 14.43
N CYS A 71 -14.12 0.93 13.12
CA CYS A 71 -13.22 1.61 12.20
C CYS A 71 -13.99 2.47 11.19
N ILE A 72 -13.28 3.41 10.58
CA ILE A 72 -13.85 4.22 9.49
C ILE A 72 -14.00 3.33 8.25
N ALA A 73 -15.24 3.20 7.77
CA ALA A 73 -15.56 2.50 6.54
C ALA A 73 -16.34 3.39 5.58
N SER A 74 -16.41 2.99 4.31
CA SER A 74 -17.26 3.66 3.34
C SER A 74 -18.00 2.70 2.41
N ASP A 75 -19.23 3.04 2.06
CA ASP A 75 -20.02 2.31 1.07
C ASP A 75 -19.64 2.71 -0.37
N ALA A 76 -20.24 2.05 -1.35
CA ALA A 76 -19.99 2.35 -2.77
C ALA A 76 -20.49 3.75 -3.20
N ASN A 77 -21.40 4.37 -2.44
CA ASN A 77 -21.92 5.71 -2.71
C ASN A 77 -21.06 6.81 -2.09
N GLY A 78 -20.06 6.46 -1.27
CA GLY A 78 -19.23 7.40 -0.55
C GLY A 78 -19.81 7.87 0.78
N VAL A 79 -20.80 7.18 1.33
CA VAL A 79 -21.22 7.39 2.72
C VAL A 79 -20.14 6.85 3.63
N VAL A 80 -19.71 7.63 4.62
CA VAL A 80 -18.73 7.23 5.63
C VAL A 80 -19.46 6.88 6.91
N PHE A 81 -19.08 5.77 7.53
CA PHE A 81 -19.71 5.27 8.75
C PHE A 81 -18.69 4.51 9.62
N ALA A 82 -19.01 4.35 10.90
CA ALA A 82 -18.27 3.49 11.79
C ALA A 82 -18.72 2.04 11.61
N SER A 83 -17.82 1.18 11.14
CA SER A 83 -18.05 -0.26 11.04
C SER A 83 -17.48 -0.95 12.27
N GLU A 84 -18.22 -1.86 12.88
CA GLU A 84 -17.67 -2.74 13.92
C GLU A 84 -16.49 -3.56 13.37
N LEU A 85 -15.58 -3.96 14.25
CA LEU A 85 -14.42 -4.82 13.97
C LEU A 85 -14.63 -6.19 14.62
N GLU A 86 -14.72 -7.25 13.81
CA GLU A 86 -14.94 -8.61 14.31
C GLU A 86 -13.62 -9.39 14.53
N ASN A 87 -12.61 -9.12 13.71
CA ASN A 87 -11.32 -9.82 13.77
C ASN A 87 -10.38 -9.12 14.76
N LEU A 88 -10.52 -9.48 16.04
CA LEU A 88 -9.74 -8.99 17.18
C LEU A 88 -9.29 -10.16 18.06
N ILE A 89 -8.10 -10.08 18.62
CA ILE A 89 -7.63 -10.99 19.67
C ILE A 89 -7.96 -10.34 21.01
N GLU A 90 -8.74 -11.03 21.85
CA GLU A 90 -9.10 -10.55 23.21
C GLU A 90 -9.76 -9.16 23.25
N ASN A 91 -10.46 -8.76 22.18
CA ASN A 91 -11.01 -7.41 21.99
C ASN A 91 -9.96 -6.28 22.01
N ASP A 92 -8.68 -6.57 21.78
CA ASP A 92 -7.63 -5.54 21.68
C ASP A 92 -7.65 -4.85 20.31
N PRO A 93 -7.96 -3.54 20.21
CA PRO A 93 -7.90 -2.78 18.96
C PRO A 93 -6.50 -2.77 18.33
N GLY A 94 -5.46 -3.01 19.13
CA GLY A 94 -4.07 -3.19 18.71
C GLY A 94 -3.84 -4.42 17.83
N THR A 95 -4.77 -5.37 17.79
CA THR A 95 -4.70 -6.59 16.97
C THR A 95 -5.69 -6.61 15.81
N ALA A 96 -6.47 -5.53 15.65
CA ALA A 96 -7.53 -5.44 14.65
C ALA A 96 -7.05 -5.75 13.24
N GLU A 97 -7.83 -6.58 12.54
CA GLU A 97 -7.73 -6.86 11.11
C GLU A 97 -9.06 -6.56 10.43
N PRO A 98 -9.07 -6.04 9.19
CA PRO A 98 -10.31 -5.82 8.46
C PRO A 98 -10.95 -7.15 8.07
N HIS A 99 -12.28 -7.23 8.15
CA HIS A 99 -13.06 -8.36 7.65
C HIS A 99 -13.94 -7.99 6.45
N ASP A 100 -14.05 -6.69 6.14
CA ASP A 100 -14.76 -6.16 4.99
C ASP A 100 -13.85 -5.21 4.20
N VAL A 101 -13.87 -5.30 2.87
CA VAL A 101 -13.12 -4.41 1.98
C VAL A 101 -13.48 -2.93 2.18
N ARG A 102 -14.70 -2.64 2.64
CA ARG A 102 -15.19 -1.28 2.94
C ARG A 102 -14.44 -0.60 4.08
N GLN A 103 -13.77 -1.38 4.94
CA GLN A 103 -12.99 -0.90 6.09
C GLN A 103 -11.56 -0.51 5.70
N VAL A 104 -11.14 -0.87 4.49
CA VAL A 104 -9.76 -0.69 4.01
C VAL A 104 -9.64 0.58 3.19
N TRP A 105 -8.62 1.37 3.53
CA TRP A 105 -8.23 2.57 2.82
C TRP A 105 -6.81 2.43 2.31
N VAL A 106 -6.51 2.99 1.14
CA VAL A 106 -5.13 3.10 0.65
C VAL A 106 -4.61 4.48 1.01
N VAL A 107 -3.65 4.54 1.94
CA VAL A 107 -2.98 5.78 2.33
C VAL A 107 -1.84 6.10 1.37
N THR A 108 -1.73 7.37 0.98
CA THR A 108 -0.66 7.87 0.11
C THR A 108 -0.23 9.26 0.54
N GLN A 109 1.07 9.48 0.69
CA GLN A 109 1.65 10.79 0.96
C GLN A 109 1.42 11.73 -0.24
N ILE A 110 0.97 12.95 0.04
CA ILE A 110 0.74 13.98 -0.97
C ILE A 110 2.07 14.71 -1.23
N ALA A 111 2.59 14.58 -2.44
CA ALA A 111 3.89 15.15 -2.81
C ALA A 111 3.95 16.67 -2.59
N GLY A 112 5.03 17.13 -1.97
CA GLY A 112 5.24 18.54 -1.65
C GLY A 112 4.54 19.02 -0.37
N THR A 113 3.89 18.12 0.38
CA THR A 113 3.26 18.42 1.67
C THR A 113 3.54 17.30 2.69
N ASP A 114 3.31 17.58 3.96
CA ASP A 114 3.35 16.58 5.03
C ASP A 114 2.01 15.84 5.22
N SER A 115 1.04 16.10 4.32
CA SER A 115 -0.27 15.47 4.36
C SER A 115 -0.33 14.13 3.64
N VAL A 116 -1.28 13.30 4.05
CA VAL A 116 -1.68 12.05 3.41
C VAL A 116 -3.10 12.15 2.86
N SER A 117 -3.43 11.27 1.92
CA SER A 117 -4.79 11.04 1.44
C SER A 117 -5.18 9.58 1.65
N PHE A 118 -6.47 9.33 1.88
CA PHE A 118 -7.02 7.98 2.07
C PHE A 118 -7.98 7.66 0.93
N LYS A 119 -7.69 6.63 0.15
CA LYS A 119 -8.52 6.19 -0.98
C LYS A 119 -9.28 4.91 -0.63
N GLY A 120 -10.61 4.95 -0.67
CA GLY A 120 -11.45 3.80 -0.39
C GLY A 120 -11.46 2.77 -1.52
N HIS A 121 -12.03 1.59 -1.24
CA HIS A 121 -12.15 0.47 -2.18
C HIS A 121 -12.84 0.83 -3.52
N HIS A 122 -13.79 1.76 -3.50
CA HIS A 122 -14.53 2.27 -4.67
C HIS A 122 -13.76 3.35 -5.45
N GLY A 123 -12.50 3.61 -5.07
CA GLY A 123 -11.59 4.49 -5.78
C GLY A 123 -11.82 5.98 -5.55
N LYS A 124 -12.61 6.35 -4.54
CA LYS A 124 -12.81 7.74 -4.09
C LYS A 124 -12.01 8.03 -2.83
N TYR A 125 -11.78 9.30 -2.56
CA TYR A 125 -10.98 9.76 -1.42
C TYR A 125 -11.87 10.14 -0.25
N LEU A 126 -11.40 9.82 0.97
CA LEU A 126 -11.97 10.34 2.20
C LEU A 126 -11.81 11.86 2.21
N SER A 127 -12.90 12.55 2.46
CA SER A 127 -13.00 14.01 2.49
C SER A 127 -13.59 14.44 3.82
N CYS A 128 -13.12 15.54 4.37
CA CYS A 128 -13.80 16.28 5.42
C CYS A 128 -14.28 17.62 4.86
N ASP A 129 -15.58 17.91 4.96
CA ASP A 129 -16.10 19.22 4.57
C ASP A 129 -15.84 20.28 5.65
N LYS A 130 -16.13 21.54 5.33
CA LYS A 130 -15.95 22.69 6.23
C LYS A 130 -16.86 22.67 7.48
N TYR A 131 -17.82 21.75 7.54
CA TYR A 131 -18.73 21.57 8.67
C TYR A 131 -18.36 20.33 9.50
N GLY A 132 -17.23 19.69 9.22
CA GLY A 132 -16.76 18.50 9.92
C GLY A 132 -17.47 17.21 9.50
N LEU A 133 -18.18 17.18 8.37
CA LEU A 133 -18.84 15.96 7.88
C LEU A 133 -17.90 15.20 6.93
N LEU A 134 -17.80 13.88 7.17
CA LEU A 134 -16.98 13.01 6.35
C LEU A 134 -17.78 12.39 5.21
N SER A 135 -17.15 12.28 4.05
CA SER A 135 -17.68 11.56 2.90
C SER A 135 -16.54 10.98 2.06
N ALA A 136 -16.85 10.09 1.12
CA ALA A 136 -15.87 9.53 0.20
C ALA A 136 -16.39 9.55 -1.24
N THR A 137 -16.63 10.74 -1.77
CA THR A 137 -17.20 10.94 -3.13
C THR A 137 -16.21 11.55 -4.11
N ALA A 138 -15.15 12.18 -3.60
CA ALA A 138 -14.14 12.87 -4.39
C ALA A 138 -13.29 11.91 -5.24
N SER A 139 -13.03 12.27 -6.49
CA SER A 139 -12.22 11.44 -7.42
C SER A 139 -10.77 11.93 -7.55
N ALA A 140 -10.45 13.03 -6.88
CA ALA A 140 -9.13 13.64 -6.86
C ALA A 140 -8.88 14.20 -5.45
N VAL A 141 -7.60 14.35 -5.11
CA VAL A 141 -7.18 14.91 -3.82
C VAL A 141 -7.13 16.42 -3.94
N SER A 142 -7.90 17.10 -3.10
CA SER A 142 -7.79 18.52 -2.82
C SER A 142 -7.44 18.70 -1.33
N HIS A 143 -7.53 19.94 -0.87
CA HIS A 143 -7.39 20.31 0.52
C HIS A 143 -8.35 19.56 1.46
N LEU A 144 -9.58 19.27 1.03
CA LEU A 144 -10.59 18.54 1.83
C LEU A 144 -10.25 17.05 2.03
N GLU A 145 -9.48 16.47 1.11
CA GLU A 145 -9.02 15.08 1.13
C GLU A 145 -7.61 14.92 1.71
N SER A 146 -7.03 16.02 2.19
CA SER A 146 -5.68 16.07 2.75
C SER A 146 -5.75 16.05 4.28
N PHE A 147 -5.02 15.12 4.90
CA PHE A 147 -4.96 14.97 6.34
C PHE A 147 -3.52 14.98 6.83
N VAL A 148 -3.23 15.66 7.95
CA VAL A 148 -1.92 15.58 8.60
C VAL A 148 -2.00 14.61 9.77
N VAL A 149 -1.07 13.66 9.80
CA VAL A 149 -1.03 12.62 10.83
C VAL A 149 -0.12 13.07 11.98
N VAL A 150 -0.72 13.34 13.14
CA VAL A 150 -0.02 13.78 14.34
C VAL A 150 0.12 12.59 15.30
N PRO A 151 1.35 12.15 15.65
CA PRO A 151 1.53 11.05 16.58
C PRO A 151 1.11 11.43 18.00
N SER A 152 0.39 10.52 18.68
CA SER A 152 0.06 10.71 20.10
C SER A 152 1.29 10.39 20.97
N PRO A 153 1.62 11.23 21.97
CA PRO A 153 2.73 10.96 22.88
C PRO A 153 2.41 9.88 23.93
N GLU A 154 1.13 9.60 24.17
CA GLU A 154 0.70 8.71 25.26
C GLU A 154 0.74 7.23 24.86
N VAL A 155 0.22 6.89 23.67
CA VAL A 155 0.05 5.51 23.24
C VAL A 155 0.69 5.30 21.88
N GLN A 156 1.67 4.39 21.83
CA GLN A 156 2.34 4.02 20.59
C GLN A 156 1.36 3.44 19.56
N GLY A 157 1.52 3.86 18.31
CA GLY A 157 0.67 3.48 17.18
C GLY A 157 -0.72 4.10 17.20
N THR A 158 -0.92 5.16 17.99
CA THR A 158 -2.11 6.02 17.92
C THR A 158 -1.75 7.42 17.42
N PHE A 159 -2.69 8.04 16.72
CA PHE A 159 -2.50 9.28 15.99
C PHE A 159 -3.77 10.12 16.05
N SER A 160 -3.61 11.42 15.91
CA SER A 160 -4.70 12.34 15.60
C SER A 160 -4.59 12.76 14.15
N LEU A 161 -5.72 12.88 13.45
CA LEU A 161 -5.75 13.30 12.06
C LEU A 161 -6.25 14.73 11.99
N GLN A 162 -5.36 15.66 11.63
CA GLN A 162 -5.78 17.01 11.30
C GLN A 162 -6.43 17.03 9.92
N THR A 163 -7.58 17.68 9.82
CA THR A 163 -8.32 17.84 8.56
C THR A 163 -7.76 19.02 7.77
N HIS A 164 -8.15 19.13 6.49
CA HIS A 164 -7.84 20.30 5.67
C HIS A 164 -6.33 20.57 5.54
N GLY A 165 -5.52 19.52 5.35
CA GLY A 165 -4.06 19.62 5.23
C GLY A 165 -3.35 20.25 6.43
N GLY A 166 -4.01 20.35 7.60
CA GLY A 166 -3.47 20.97 8.81
C GLY A 166 -3.77 22.47 8.96
N ASP A 167 -4.21 23.17 7.91
CA ASP A 167 -4.40 24.63 7.95
C ASP A 167 -5.55 25.07 8.87
N SER A 168 -6.54 24.19 9.05
CA SER A 168 -7.70 24.48 9.89
C SER A 168 -7.44 24.33 11.40
N GLY A 169 -6.38 23.59 11.77
CA GLY A 169 -6.15 23.18 13.15
C GLY A 169 -7.23 22.25 13.73
N LEU A 170 -8.15 21.75 12.90
CA LEU A 170 -9.23 20.86 13.33
C LEU A 170 -8.82 19.39 13.19
N PHE A 171 -9.40 18.55 14.03
CA PHE A 171 -9.11 17.13 14.12
C PHE A 171 -10.34 16.27 13.82
N LEU A 172 -10.08 15.08 13.26
CA LEU A 172 -11.04 14.00 13.22
C LEU A 172 -11.35 13.54 14.65
N CYS A 173 -12.63 13.43 14.97
CA CYS A 173 -13.12 12.98 16.26
C CYS A 173 -14.29 12.01 16.13
N VAL A 174 -14.51 11.29 17.22
CA VAL A 174 -15.59 10.32 17.37
C VAL A 174 -16.53 10.79 18.46
N LYS A 175 -17.83 10.82 18.15
CA LYS A 175 -18.87 11.09 19.12
C LYS A 175 -19.75 9.86 19.26
N GLU A 176 -19.66 9.21 20.40
CA GLU A 176 -20.57 8.12 20.71
C GLU A 176 -21.92 8.68 21.16
N SER A 177 -22.99 8.20 20.52
CA SER A 177 -24.33 8.58 20.94
C SER A 177 -24.79 7.70 22.10
N THR A 178 -25.28 8.33 23.17
CA THR A 178 -25.90 7.64 24.31
C THR A 178 -27.24 6.97 23.97
N LYS A 179 -27.76 7.18 22.75
CA LYS A 179 -28.97 6.51 22.26
C LYS A 179 -28.56 5.24 21.53
N ALA A 180 -29.03 4.09 22.00
CA ALA A 180 -28.71 2.75 21.51
C ALA A 180 -28.91 2.50 19.99
N ALA A 181 -29.56 3.41 19.26
CA ALA A 181 -29.79 3.32 17.81
C ALA A 181 -28.92 4.28 16.97
N ALA A 182 -28.15 5.17 17.60
CA ALA A 182 -27.48 6.29 16.91
C ALA A 182 -25.99 6.05 16.64
N GLY A 183 -25.43 4.93 17.10
CA GLY A 183 -24.09 4.46 16.74
C GLY A 183 -22.97 5.45 17.07
N VAL A 184 -21.81 5.19 16.46
CA VAL A 184 -20.60 6.00 16.56
C VAL A 184 -20.62 7.04 15.42
N GLU A 185 -20.74 8.33 15.76
CA GLU A 185 -20.70 9.42 14.78
C GLU A 185 -19.24 9.86 14.55
N ILE A 186 -18.82 9.96 13.29
CA ILE A 186 -17.48 10.39 12.91
C ILE A 186 -17.57 11.83 12.41
N ARG A 187 -16.75 12.73 12.98
CA ARG A 187 -16.69 14.14 12.60
C ARG A 187 -15.25 14.64 12.44
N GLY A 188 -15.09 15.82 11.85
CA GLY A 188 -13.79 16.45 11.58
C GLY A 188 -13.66 17.88 12.11
N ASP A 189 -14.45 18.22 13.12
CA ASP A 189 -14.61 19.58 13.67
C ASP A 189 -14.11 19.72 15.12
N ALA A 190 -13.31 18.79 15.64
CA ALA A 190 -12.71 18.93 16.97
C ALA A 190 -11.54 19.92 16.97
N THR A 191 -11.41 20.70 18.04
CA THR A 191 -10.37 21.74 18.20
C THR A 191 -9.16 21.28 18.99
N ASP A 192 -9.34 20.28 19.84
CA ASP A 192 -8.35 19.83 20.81
C ASP A 192 -8.03 18.35 20.58
N ILE A 193 -6.81 17.96 20.93
CA ILE A 193 -6.42 16.54 20.95
C ILE A 193 -6.89 15.95 22.28
N SER A 194 -7.73 14.92 22.19
CA SER A 194 -8.25 14.16 23.32
C SER A 194 -8.41 12.69 22.93
N PHE A 195 -8.97 11.91 23.85
CA PHE A 195 -9.20 10.48 23.63
C PHE A 195 -10.05 10.21 22.37
N ASP A 196 -11.12 10.98 22.18
CA ASP A 196 -12.05 10.88 21.05
C ASP A 196 -11.45 11.28 19.69
N THR A 197 -10.30 11.96 19.67
CA THR A 197 -9.56 12.32 18.45
C THR A 197 -8.33 11.44 18.21
N THR A 198 -8.08 10.48 19.11
CA THR A 198 -6.88 9.64 19.08
C THR A 198 -7.25 8.27 18.55
N LEU A 199 -6.99 8.05 17.26
CA LEU A 199 -7.31 6.82 16.55
C LEU A 199 -6.07 5.96 16.28
N ARG A 200 -6.26 4.67 16.09
CA ARG A 200 -5.17 3.73 15.79
C ARG A 200 -5.12 3.46 14.29
N LEU A 201 -3.93 3.52 13.71
CA LEU A 201 -3.69 3.19 12.32
C LEU A 201 -3.02 1.82 12.20
N ARG A 202 -3.78 0.86 11.67
CA ARG A 202 -3.28 -0.49 11.31
C ARG A 202 -2.92 -0.49 9.84
N MET A 203 -1.79 -1.08 9.47
CA MET A 203 -1.32 -1.17 8.09
C MET A 203 -0.93 -2.60 7.76
N GLN A 204 -1.02 -2.98 6.48
CA GLN A 204 -0.58 -4.30 6.05
C GLN A 204 0.96 -4.42 6.19
N ALA A 205 1.45 -5.47 6.85
CA ALA A 205 2.84 -5.62 7.26
C ALA A 205 3.85 -5.51 6.12
N ARG A 206 3.51 -6.00 4.93
CA ARG A 206 4.36 -5.90 3.74
C ARG A 206 4.66 -4.46 3.32
N PHE A 207 3.83 -3.49 3.71
CA PHE A 207 4.05 -2.08 3.37
C PHE A 207 4.88 -1.33 4.41
N LYS A 208 5.09 -1.91 5.61
CA LYS A 208 5.91 -1.27 6.65
C LYS A 208 7.36 -1.11 6.16
N PRO A 209 7.95 0.11 6.15
CA PRO A 209 9.24 0.36 5.48
C PRO A 209 10.38 -0.55 5.94
N ARG A 210 10.45 -0.89 7.24
CA ARG A 210 11.45 -1.84 7.76
C ARG A 210 11.29 -3.24 7.17
N VAL A 211 10.05 -3.71 7.03
CA VAL A 211 9.75 -5.03 6.44
C VAL A 211 10.09 -5.03 4.96
N ARG A 212 9.74 -3.95 4.23
CA ARG A 212 10.11 -3.76 2.82
C ARG A 212 11.62 -3.79 2.61
N LYS A 213 12.37 -2.96 3.33
CA LYS A 213 13.84 -2.92 3.24
C LYS A 213 14.47 -4.27 3.56
N THR A 214 14.00 -4.96 4.59
CA THR A 214 14.52 -6.28 4.96
C THR A 214 14.25 -7.31 3.86
N LYS A 215 13.08 -7.26 3.23
CA LYS A 215 12.75 -8.14 2.10
C LYS A 215 13.51 -7.79 0.84
N GLU A 216 13.63 -6.51 0.50
CA GLU A 216 14.45 -6.05 -0.63
C GLU A 216 15.88 -6.56 -0.47
N THR A 217 16.50 -6.38 0.70
CA THR A 217 17.85 -6.92 0.97
C THR A 217 17.89 -8.45 0.80
N LYS A 218 16.93 -9.19 1.37
CA LYS A 218 16.85 -10.65 1.20
C LYS A 218 16.61 -11.08 -0.26
N ALA A 219 15.87 -10.31 -1.04
CA ALA A 219 15.63 -10.56 -2.46
C ALA A 219 16.90 -10.29 -3.27
N TYR A 220 17.61 -9.20 -2.98
CA TYR A 220 18.94 -8.93 -3.53
C TYR A 220 19.95 -10.03 -3.18
N GLU A 221 19.82 -10.69 -2.03
CA GLU A 221 20.62 -11.84 -1.63
C GLU A 221 20.22 -13.14 -2.37
N LYS A 222 18.94 -13.32 -2.71
CA LYS A 222 18.41 -14.50 -3.42
C LYS A 222 18.58 -14.37 -4.94
N ILE A 223 19.82 -14.41 -5.42
CA ILE A 223 20.09 -14.63 -6.84
C ILE A 223 19.81 -16.09 -7.24
N SER A 224 19.11 -16.28 -8.35
CA SER A 224 18.77 -17.61 -8.88
C SER A 224 20.01 -18.32 -9.45
N LYS A 225 19.99 -19.65 -9.50
CA LYS A 225 21.08 -20.43 -10.14
C LYS A 225 21.26 -20.02 -11.61
N LYS A 226 20.16 -19.79 -12.32
CA LYS A 226 20.16 -19.38 -13.74
C LYS A 226 20.84 -18.03 -13.94
N GLU A 227 20.57 -17.05 -13.09
CA GLU A 227 21.24 -15.73 -13.16
C GLU A 227 22.72 -15.83 -12.83
N LEU A 228 23.10 -16.68 -11.87
CA LEU A 228 24.52 -16.94 -11.58
C LEU A 228 25.23 -17.58 -12.77
N GLU A 229 24.58 -18.53 -13.45
CA GLU A 229 25.10 -19.18 -14.65
C GLU A 229 25.24 -18.21 -15.84
N GLU A 230 24.26 -17.33 -16.03
CA GLU A 230 24.29 -16.29 -17.07
C GLU A 230 25.41 -15.28 -16.79
N MET A 231 25.56 -14.82 -15.55
CA MET A 231 26.65 -13.93 -15.16
C MET A 231 28.01 -14.61 -15.30
N ALA A 232 28.12 -15.91 -14.96
CA ALA A 232 29.33 -16.69 -15.13
C ALA A 232 29.62 -17.07 -16.59
N GLY A 233 28.63 -17.00 -17.48
CA GLY A 233 28.73 -17.41 -18.88
C GLY A 233 28.87 -18.93 -19.08
N ARG A 234 28.54 -19.73 -18.05
CA ARG A 234 28.61 -21.20 -18.09
C ARG A 234 27.64 -21.83 -17.09
N LYS A 235 27.31 -23.10 -17.28
CA LYS A 235 26.64 -23.89 -16.24
C LYS A 235 27.53 -24.00 -15.00
N LEU A 236 26.91 -23.88 -13.83
CA LEU A 236 27.59 -23.88 -12.55
C LEU A 236 27.18 -25.13 -11.77
N ASP A 237 28.17 -25.74 -11.14
CA ASP A 237 27.94 -26.84 -10.20
C ASP A 237 27.38 -26.29 -8.88
N ASP A 238 26.74 -27.14 -8.11
CA ASP A 238 26.06 -26.71 -6.87
C ASP A 238 27.02 -26.11 -5.84
N ASP A 239 28.28 -26.54 -5.84
CA ASP A 239 29.34 -25.96 -5.01
C ASP A 239 29.74 -24.55 -5.44
N ASP A 240 29.85 -24.30 -6.76
CA ASP A 240 30.13 -22.97 -7.30
C ASP A 240 28.97 -22.01 -7.01
N VAL A 241 27.73 -22.49 -7.15
CA VAL A 241 26.51 -21.73 -6.78
C VAL A 241 26.50 -21.38 -5.29
N LYS A 242 26.83 -22.33 -4.42
CA LYS A 242 26.90 -22.12 -2.97
C LYS A 242 28.00 -21.13 -2.61
N LYS A 243 29.17 -21.21 -3.27
CA LYS A 243 30.30 -20.29 -3.09
C LYS A 243 29.94 -18.87 -3.52
N LEU A 244 29.27 -18.70 -4.66
CA LEU A 244 28.82 -17.39 -5.14
C LEU A 244 27.73 -16.77 -4.26
N ARG A 245 26.78 -17.58 -3.78
CA ARG A 245 25.76 -17.11 -2.81
C ARG A 245 26.40 -16.66 -1.49
N ARG A 246 27.40 -17.39 -1.00
CA ARG A 246 28.18 -16.99 0.19
C ARG A 246 28.98 -15.72 -0.04
N ALA A 247 29.67 -15.62 -1.18
CA ALA A 247 30.45 -14.44 -1.55
C ALA A 247 29.60 -13.16 -1.67
N ARG A 248 28.33 -13.31 -2.05
CA ARG A 248 27.37 -12.21 -2.08
C ARG A 248 26.97 -11.74 -0.68
N LYS A 249 26.86 -12.66 0.28
CA LYS A 249 26.63 -12.36 1.69
C LYS A 249 27.85 -11.70 2.35
N ASP A 250 29.04 -12.13 1.94
CA ASP A 250 30.33 -11.68 2.51
C ASP A 250 30.88 -10.42 1.81
N GLY A 251 30.21 -9.91 0.76
CA GLY A 251 30.56 -8.67 0.06
C GLY A 251 31.67 -8.79 -1.01
N ASN A 252 32.22 -9.98 -1.26
CA ASN A 252 33.30 -10.23 -2.21
C ASN A 252 32.84 -10.94 -3.50
N PHE A 253 31.58 -10.77 -3.87
CA PHE A 253 30.95 -11.46 -5.01
C PHE A 253 31.70 -11.33 -6.34
N HIS A 254 32.18 -10.12 -6.66
CA HIS A 254 32.82 -9.85 -7.96
C HIS A 254 34.17 -10.55 -8.09
N GLU A 255 34.94 -10.64 -7.00
CA GLU A 255 36.22 -11.37 -6.96
C GLU A 255 35.99 -12.86 -7.16
N VAL A 256 35.09 -13.45 -6.37
CA VAL A 256 34.78 -14.88 -6.46
C VAL A 256 34.13 -15.22 -7.82
N MET A 257 33.37 -14.32 -8.40
CA MET A 257 32.81 -14.50 -9.75
C MET A 257 33.88 -14.52 -10.83
N LEU A 258 34.93 -13.71 -10.72
CA LEU A 258 36.06 -13.74 -11.65
C LEU A 258 36.79 -15.08 -11.54
N ASP A 259 37.05 -15.56 -10.32
CA ASP A 259 37.69 -16.87 -10.09
C ASP A 259 36.90 -18.02 -10.71
N VAL A 260 35.58 -18.02 -10.54
CA VAL A 260 34.68 -19.06 -11.09
C VAL A 260 34.64 -19.01 -12.63
N LYS A 261 34.77 -17.82 -13.23
CA LYS A 261 34.90 -17.63 -14.69
C LYS A 261 36.23 -18.13 -15.23
N VAL A 262 37.33 -17.81 -14.54
CA VAL A 262 38.69 -18.22 -14.94
C VAL A 262 38.84 -19.73 -14.85
N LYS A 263 38.37 -20.36 -13.75
CA LYS A 263 38.42 -21.82 -13.56
C LYS A 263 37.73 -22.62 -14.67
N GLY A 264 36.74 -22.03 -15.35
CA GLY A 264 36.04 -22.65 -16.48
C GLY A 264 36.73 -22.50 -17.84
N LYS A 265 37.72 -21.61 -17.97
CA LYS A 265 38.52 -21.45 -19.19
C LYS A 265 39.74 -22.37 -19.10
N HIS A 266 39.58 -23.60 -19.57
CA HIS A 266 40.75 -24.42 -19.86
C HIS A 266 41.42 -23.87 -21.11
N ASP A 267 42.66 -23.40 -20.99
CA ASP A 267 43.49 -23.06 -22.14
C ASP A 267 43.67 -24.33 -22.98
N LYS A 268 43.37 -24.23 -24.28
CA LYS A 268 43.43 -25.36 -25.21
C LYS A 268 44.75 -25.39 -25.99
N PHE A 269 45.69 -24.50 -25.66
CA PHE A 269 46.95 -24.32 -26.37
C PHE A 269 48.21 -24.37 -25.46
N ALA A 270 48.13 -25.00 -24.29
CA ALA A 270 49.29 -25.33 -23.45
C ALA A 270 49.62 -26.82 -23.52
#